data_AF-A0A7J2MZP5-F1
#
_entry.id   AF-A0A7J2MZP5-F1
#
_cell.length_a   1.000
_cell.length_b   1.000
_cell.length_c   1.000
_cell.angle_alpha   90.00
_cell.angle_beta   90.00
_cell.angle_gamma   90.00
#
_symmetry.space_group_name_H-M   'P 1'
#
loop_
_entity.id
_entity.type
_entity.pdbx_description
1 polymer ?
#
loop_
_entity_poly.entity_id
_entity_poly.type
_entity_poly.pdbx_seq_one_letter_code
_entity_poly.pdbx_strand_id
1 'polypeptide(L)'
;MRRNLEAIEELMRELKKESKESLVLVEGKKDKRALEKFGIKNVIELSGKPLFKLTEFEEEVIILVDNDEEGNKILRELLQGFQLNKVKYNLRFRRKLRK
;
A
#
# COMPACT_ATOMS: atom_id res chain seq x y z
N MET A 1 -10.81 -13.37 19.54
CA MET A 1 -10.06 -12.11 19.79
C MET A 1 -8.54 -12.29 19.67
N ARG A 2 -7.88 -13.24 20.36
CA ARG A 2 -6.40 -13.45 20.26
C ARG A 2 -5.87 -13.80 18.86
N ARG A 3 -6.52 -14.71 18.13
CA ARG A 3 -6.11 -15.13 16.77
C ARG A 3 -6.05 -14.00 15.73
N ASN A 4 -6.82 -12.93 15.91
CA ASN A 4 -6.84 -11.82 14.94
C ASN A 4 -5.65 -10.86 15.16
N LEU A 5 -5.20 -10.72 16.42
CA LEU A 5 -4.04 -9.88 16.74
C LEU A 5 -2.74 -10.50 16.22
N GLU A 6 -2.55 -11.81 16.42
CA GLU A 6 -1.38 -12.56 15.93
C GLU A 6 -1.27 -12.48 14.40
N ALA A 7 -2.39 -12.62 13.69
CA ALA A 7 -2.44 -12.50 12.23
C ALA A 7 -2.07 -11.09 11.75
N ILE A 8 -2.53 -10.05 12.45
CA ILE A 8 -2.18 -8.65 12.14
C ILE A 8 -0.69 -8.40 12.42
N GLU A 9 -0.16 -8.91 13.53
CA GLU A 9 1.26 -8.78 13.86
C GLU A 9 2.15 -9.47 12.82
N GLU A 10 1.78 -10.68 12.39
CA GLU A 10 2.49 -11.39 11.33
C GLU A 10 2.42 -10.62 10.01
N LEU A 11 1.24 -10.10 9.64
CA LEU A 11 1.07 -9.27 8.46
C LEU A 11 1.95 -8.01 8.50
N MET A 12 2.03 -7.34 9.64
CA MET A 12 2.88 -6.16 9.84
C MET A 12 4.37 -6.50 9.77
N ARG A 13 4.77 -7.68 10.26
CA ARG A 13 6.15 -8.18 10.13
C ARG A 13 6.51 -8.47 8.68
N GLU A 14 5.62 -9.15 7.94
CA GLU A 14 5.78 -9.38 6.49
C GLU A 14 5.90 -8.05 5.74
N LEU A 15 4.98 -7.11 6.00
CA LEU A 15 4.94 -5.81 5.34
C LEU A 15 6.23 -5.03 5.59
N LYS A 16 6.71 -5.01 6.83
CA LYS A 16 7.98 -4.35 7.19
C LYS A 16 9.21 -4.97 6.54
N LYS A 17 9.18 -6.28 6.27
CA LYS A 17 10.27 -6.96 5.56
C LYS A 17 10.25 -6.58 4.07
N GLU A 18 9.09 -6.69 3.43
CA GLU A 18 8.94 -6.42 1.98
C GLU A 18 9.11 -4.93 1.66
N SER A 19 8.67 -4.02 2.54
CA SER A 19 8.83 -2.56 2.38
C SER A 19 10.28 -2.07 2.40
N LYS A 20 11.27 -2.96 2.55
CA LYS A 20 12.69 -2.62 2.42
C LYS A 20 13.13 -2.52 0.95
N GLU A 21 12.45 -3.24 0.07
CA GLU A 21 12.74 -3.32 -1.37
C GLU A 21 11.51 -2.92 -2.22
N SER A 22 10.41 -2.57 -1.55
CA SER A 22 9.16 -2.16 -2.18
C SER A 22 8.68 -0.83 -1.62
N LEU A 23 8.06 -0.03 -2.49
CA LEU A 23 7.38 1.20 -2.12
C LEU A 23 5.97 0.89 -1.62
N VAL A 24 5.57 1.46 -0.49
CA VAL A 24 4.21 1.34 0.03
C VAL A 24 3.40 2.59 -0.32
N LEU A 25 2.30 2.42 -1.06
CA LEU A 25 1.33 3.48 -1.30
C LEU A 25 0.17 3.37 -0.33
N VAL A 26 -0.12 4.46 0.37
CA VAL A 26 -1.27 4.59 1.28
C VAL A 26 -2.15 5.74 0.86
N GLU A 27 -3.42 5.69 1.21
CA GLU A 27 -4.36 6.75 0.84
C GLU A 27 -4.03 8.08 1.51
N GLY A 28 -3.86 8.09 2.84
CA GLY A 28 -3.73 9.31 3.63
C GLY A 28 -2.43 9.48 4.42
N LYS A 29 -2.17 10.72 4.84
CA LYS A 29 -1.06 11.09 5.73
C LYS A 29 -1.10 10.36 7.08
N LYS A 30 -2.29 10.00 7.57
CA LYS A 30 -2.45 9.29 8.85
C LYS A 30 -1.92 7.87 8.76
N ASP A 31 -2.21 7.17 7.67
CA ASP A 31 -1.76 5.79 7.44
C ASP A 31 -0.24 5.75 7.32
N LYS A 32 0.33 6.69 6.56
CA LYS A 32 1.79 6.87 6.46
C LYS A 32 2.43 7.00 7.84
N ARG A 33 1.94 7.94 8.66
CA ARG A 33 2.46 8.16 10.02
C ARG A 33 2.30 6.93 10.91
N ALA A 34 1.24 6.16 10.74
CA ALA A 34 1.05 4.92 11.48
C ALA A 34 2.11 3.89 11.07
N LEU A 35 2.28 3.62 9.78
CA LEU A 35 3.29 2.69 9.27
C LEU A 35 4.73 3.10 9.65
N GLU A 36 5.05 4.39 9.57
CA GLU A 36 6.35 4.93 9.99
C GLU A 36 6.66 4.64 11.45
N LYS A 37 5.67 4.73 12.35
CA LYS A 37 5.83 4.35 13.77
C LYS A 37 6.13 2.87 13.97
N PHE A 38 5.71 2.00 13.06
CA PHE A 38 6.07 0.58 13.05
C PHE A 38 7.41 0.29 12.36
N GLY A 39 8.09 1.33 11.86
CA GLY A 39 9.39 1.25 11.21
C GLY A 39 9.32 0.93 9.71
N ILE A 40 8.16 1.13 9.08
CA ILE A 40 7.95 1.04 7.64
C ILE A 40 8.11 2.45 7.07
N LYS A 41 9.26 2.74 6.46
CA LYS A 41 9.65 4.11 6.07
C LYS A 41 9.48 4.41 4.58
N ASN A 42 9.52 3.40 3.71
CA ASN A 42 9.34 3.58 2.26
C ASN A 42 7.85 3.71 1.93
N VAL A 43 7.24 4.83 2.34
CA VAL A 43 5.80 5.06 2.27
C VAL A 43 5.48 6.40 1.61
N ILE A 44 4.61 6.37 0.61
CA ILE A 44 4.06 7.56 -0.05
C ILE A 44 2.55 7.60 0.16
N GLU A 45 2.06 8.72 0.66
CA GLU A 45 0.63 9.02 0.70
C GLU A 45 0.14 9.57 -0.66
N LEU A 46 -1.06 9.17 -1.07
CA LEU A 46 -1.71 9.58 -2.31
C LEU A 46 -2.50 10.89 -2.15
N SER A 47 -3.05 11.16 -0.97
CA SER A 47 -3.91 12.32 -0.70
C SER A 47 -3.25 13.64 -1.11
N GLY A 48 -3.93 14.41 -1.96
CA GLY A 48 -3.44 15.71 -2.45
C GLY A 48 -2.40 15.63 -3.56
N LYS A 49 -2.16 14.45 -4.14
CA LYS A 49 -1.29 14.25 -5.31
C LYS A 49 -2.10 13.76 -6.50
N PRO A 50 -1.81 14.24 -7.73
CA PRO A 50 -2.40 13.65 -8.92
C PRO A 50 -1.90 12.21 -9.11
N LEU A 51 -2.81 11.24 -9.15
CA LEU A 51 -2.46 9.81 -9.19
C LEU A 51 -1.65 9.45 -10.44
N PHE A 52 -1.93 10.05 -11.59
CA PHE A 52 -1.15 9.83 -12.82
C PHE A 52 0.35 10.09 -12.67
N LYS A 53 0.76 11.00 -11.75
CA LYS A 53 2.18 11.26 -11.45
C LYS A 53 2.83 10.20 -10.58
N LEU A 54 2.03 9.30 -10.00
CA LEU A 54 2.46 8.22 -9.10
C LEU A 54 2.29 6.87 -9.82
N THR A 55 2.69 6.81 -11.09
CA THR A 55 2.55 5.62 -11.93
C THR A 55 3.88 5.11 -12.50
N GLU A 56 5.00 5.77 -12.17
CA GLU A 56 6.34 5.45 -12.64
C GLU A 56 7.24 5.15 -11.44
N PHE A 57 7.58 3.88 -11.25
CA PHE A 57 8.46 3.41 -10.19
C PHE A 57 9.33 2.26 -10.69
N GLU A 58 10.59 2.24 -10.28
CA GLU A 58 11.51 1.12 -10.57
C GLU A 58 11.31 -0.05 -9.61
N GLU A 59 10.91 0.27 -8.37
CA GLU A 59 10.63 -0.70 -7.30
C GLU A 59 9.23 -1.33 -7.46
N GLU A 60 9.03 -2.50 -6.87
CA GLU A 60 7.69 -3.07 -6.72
C GLU A 60 6.86 -2.24 -5.75
N VAL A 61 5.57 -2.05 -6.06
CA VAL A 61 4.67 -1.19 -5.30
C VAL A 61 3.64 -2.01 -4.51
N ILE A 62 3.65 -1.91 -3.19
CA ILE A 62 2.61 -2.44 -2.31
C ILE A 62 1.51 -1.40 -2.15
N ILE A 63 0.26 -1.74 -2.50
CA ILE A 63 -0.87 -0.81 -2.44
C ILE A 63 -1.75 -1.10 -1.22
N LEU A 64 -1.87 -0.12 -0.32
CA LEU A 64 -2.65 -0.14 0.91
C LEU A 64 -3.66 1.03 0.93
N VAL A 65 -4.62 0.98 0.01
CA VAL A 65 -5.78 1.89 -0.02
C VAL A 65 -7.00 1.24 0.60
N ASP A 66 -7.95 2.06 1.07
CA ASP A 66 -9.11 1.57 1.80
C ASP A 66 -10.00 0.66 0.93
N ASN A 67 -10.81 -0.17 1.60
CA ASN A 67 -11.70 -1.14 0.97
C ASN A 67 -13.10 -0.56 0.69
N ASP A 68 -13.19 0.74 0.44
CA ASP A 68 -14.43 1.43 0.10
C ASP A 68 -14.49 1.79 -1.41
N GLU A 69 -15.54 2.50 -1.81
CA GLU A 69 -15.72 2.89 -3.21
C GLU A 69 -14.60 3.80 -3.71
N GLU A 70 -14.09 4.70 -2.87
CA GLU A 70 -13.06 5.67 -3.24
C GLU A 70 -11.70 4.99 -3.39
N GLY A 71 -11.29 4.19 -2.41
CA GLY A 71 -10.09 3.36 -2.48
C GLY A 71 -10.11 2.41 -3.69
N ASN A 72 -11.28 1.88 -4.08
CA ASN A 72 -11.42 1.08 -5.30
C ASN A 72 -11.29 1.91 -6.60
N LYS A 73 -11.69 3.18 -6.62
CA LYS A 73 -11.42 4.07 -7.76
C LYS A 73 -9.93 4.38 -7.87
N ILE A 74 -9.30 4.76 -6.75
CA ILE A 74 -7.85 5.02 -6.66
C ILE A 74 -7.06 3.81 -7.16
N LEU A 75 -7.40 2.61 -6.68
CA LEU A 75 -6.76 1.37 -7.10
C LEU A 75 -6.86 1.18 -8.62
N ARG A 76 -8.05 1.37 -9.21
CA ARG A 76 -8.24 1.22 -10.66
C ARG A 76 -7.37 2.18 -11.46
N GLU A 77 -7.28 3.44 -11.05
CA GLU A 77 -6.46 4.44 -11.74
C GLU A 77 -4.96 4.11 -11.65
N LEU A 78 -4.47 3.75 -10.46
CA LEU A 78 -3.08 3.33 -10.28
C LEU A 78 -2.73 2.11 -11.13
N LEU A 79 -3.59 1.09 -11.16
CA LEU A 79 -3.34 -0.12 -11.94
C LEU A 79 -3.30 0.14 -13.44
N GLN A 80 -4.12 1.04 -13.96
CA GLN A 80 -4.05 1.46 -15.37
C GLN A 80 -2.70 2.09 -15.69
N GLY A 81 -2.23 3.02 -14.85
CA GLY A 81 -0.91 3.64 -15.02
C GLY A 81 0.24 2.65 -14.88
N PHE A 82 0.21 1.79 -13.87
CA PHE A 82 1.22 0.76 -13.66
C PHE A 82 1.29 -0.24 -14.82
N GLN A 83 0.16 -0.59 -15.43
CA GLN A 83 0.15 -1.46 -16.60
C GLN A 83 0.86 -0.81 -17.79
N LEU A 84 0.61 0.48 -18.04
CA LEU A 84 1.24 1.24 -19.12
C LEU A 84 2.76 1.35 -18.90
N ASN A 85 3.15 1.65 -17.66
CA ASN A 85 4.56 1.88 -17.29
C ASN A 85 5.30 0.61 -16.85
N LYS A 86 4.65 -0.56 -16.94
CA LYS A 86 5.20 -1.87 -16.56
C LYS A 86 5.71 -1.95 -15.11
N VAL A 87 5.08 -1.19 -14.21
CA VAL A 87 5.39 -1.19 -12.78
C VAL A 87 4.82 -2.46 -12.14
N LYS A 88 5.65 -3.17 -11.37
CA LYS A 88 5.21 -4.33 -10.59
C LYS A 88 4.44 -3.85 -9.36
N TYR A 89 3.37 -4.55 -9.01
CA TYR A 89 2.56 -4.20 -7.85
C TYR A 89 2.08 -5.42 -7.06
N ASN A 90 1.85 -5.21 -5.76
CA ASN A 90 1.44 -6.24 -4.80
C ASN A 90 0.19 -5.79 -4.02
N LEU A 91 -0.90 -6.56 -4.19
CA LEU A 91 -2.18 -6.34 -3.51
C LEU A 91 -2.44 -7.32 -2.36
N ARG A 92 -1.47 -8.19 -2.04
CA ARG A 92 -1.64 -9.28 -1.06
C ARG A 92 -2.02 -8.74 0.32
N PHE A 93 -1.34 -7.69 0.78
CA PHE A 93 -1.58 -7.09 2.09
C PHE A 93 -2.98 -6.49 2.19
N ARG A 94 -3.41 -5.70 1.20
CA ARG A 94 -4.78 -5.16 1.13
C ARG A 94 -5.84 -6.26 1.16
N ARG A 95 -5.63 -7.36 0.43
CA ARG A 95 -6.55 -8.52 0.42
C ARG A 95 -6.61 -9.22 1.78
N LYS A 96 -5.48 -9.37 2.48
CA LYS A 96 -5.41 -9.98 3.81
C LYS A 96 -6.12 -9.12 4.88
N LEU A 97 -6.12 -7.80 4.74
CA LEU A 97 -6.85 -6.87 5.63
C LEU A 97 -8.37 -6.86 5.44
N ARG A 98 -8.90 -7.51 4.38
CA ARG A 98 -10.33 -7.54 4.05
C ARG A 98 -11.11 -8.64 4.79
N LYS A 99 -10.56 -9.22 5.85
CA LYS A 99 -11.13 -10.36 6.59
C LYS A 99 -11.60 -9.99 7.98
#